data_AF-A0A8S9GJ41-F1
#
_entry.id   AF-A0A8S9GJ41-F1
#
_cell.length_a   1.000
_cell.length_b   1.000
_cell.length_c   1.000
_cell.angle_alpha   90.00
_cell.angle_beta   90.00
_cell.angle_gamma   90.00
#
_symmetry.space_group_name_H-M   'P 1'
#
loop_
_entity.id
_entity.type
_entity.pdbx_description
1 polymer ?
#
loop_
_entity_poly.entity_id
_entity_poly.type
_entity_poly.pdbx_seq_one_letter_code
_entity_poly.pdbx_strand_id
1 'polypeptide(L)' 'MLFLSEGSTHADLVAMAQEDYNLDMNTESVELTYSLQQMAPDLPPIHVTSDRQVRNLLEITKTHEMMRQLHAVYGE' A
#
# COMPACT_ATOMS: atom_id res chain seq x y z
N MET A 1 7.35 9.32 -1.14
CA MET A 1 5.90 8.96 -1.18
C MET A 1 5.76 7.90 -2.24
N LEU A 2 5.38 6.68 -1.85
CA LEU A 2 5.33 5.52 -2.75
C LEU A 2 4.12 5.66 -3.68
N PHE A 3 4.36 5.83 -4.98
CA PHE A 3 3.30 5.83 -5.98
C PHE A 3 3.08 4.42 -6.49
N LEU A 4 1.94 3.83 -6.11
CA LEU A 4 1.55 2.50 -6.55
C LEU A 4 0.72 2.63 -7.83
N SER A 5 1.13 1.92 -8.88
CA SER A 5 0.38 1.81 -10.12
C SER A 5 -0.50 0.56 -10.10
N GLU A 6 -1.55 0.51 -10.91
CA GLU A 6 -2.47 -0.66 -10.96
C GLU A 6 -1.78 -1.98 -11.34
N GLY A 7 -0.62 -1.90 -12.00
CA GLY A 7 0.22 -3.04 -12.36
C GLY A 7 1.37 -3.32 -11.41
N SER A 8 1.51 -2.57 -10.31
CA SER A 8 2.63 -2.73 -9.38
C SER A 8 2.64 -4.13 -8.76
N THR A 9 3.81 -4.74 -8.76
CA THR A 9 4.07 -6.06 -8.18
C THR A 9 4.71 -5.92 -6.80
N HIS A 10 4.71 -7.00 -6.02
CA HIS A 10 5.44 -7.04 -4.75
C HIS A 10 6.93 -6.69 -4.94
N ALA A 11 7.53 -7.15 -6.05
CA ALA A 11 8.91 -6.82 -6.39
C ALA A 11 9.12 -5.32 -6.63
N ASP A 12 8.18 -4.64 -7.31
CA ASP A 12 8.26 -3.18 -7.49
C ASP A 12 8.23 -2.45 -6.14
N LEU A 13 7.36 -2.85 -5.22
CA LEU A 13 7.28 -2.23 -3.90
C LEU A 13 8.57 -2.45 -3.10
N VAL A 14 9.17 -3.65 -3.20
CA VAL A 14 10.45 -3.95 -2.55
C VAL A 14 11.56 -3.09 -3.14
N ALA A 15 11.65 -2.98 -4.47
CA ALA A 15 12.64 -2.15 -5.13
C ALA A 15 12.51 -0.68 -4.73
N MET A 16 11.29 -0.14 -4.72
CA MET A 16 11.02 1.22 -4.26
C MET A 16 11.45 1.44 -2.80
N ALA A 17 11.13 0.49 -1.91
CA ALA A 17 11.57 0.58 -0.51
C ALA A 17 13.10 0.49 -0.39
N GLN A 18 13.76 -0.34 -1.18
CA GLN A 18 15.22 -0.40 -1.20
C GLN A 18 15.83 0.92 -1.66
N GLU A 19 15.27 1.55 -2.69
CA GLU A 19 15.71 2.87 -3.16
C GLU A 19 15.47 3.98 -2.13
N ASP A 20 14.26 4.08 -1.57
CA ASP A 20 13.89 5.11 -0.58
C ASP A 20 14.73 5.02 0.71
N TYR A 21 15.05 3.80 1.16
CA TYR A 21 15.84 3.56 2.36
C TYR A 21 17.33 3.34 2.09
N ASN A 22 17.76 3.47 0.83
CA ASN A 22 19.14 3.19 0.39
C ASN A 22 19.68 1.84 0.91
N LEU A 23 18.81 0.83 0.88
CA LEU A 23 19.15 -0.53 1.30
C LEU A 23 19.97 -1.21 0.21
N ASP A 24 21.02 -1.89 0.62
CA ASP A 24 21.83 -2.66 -0.30
C ASP A 24 21.00 -3.82 -0.88
N MET A 25 21.20 -4.16 -2.16
CA MET A 25 20.49 -5.29 -2.79
C MET A 25 20.83 -6.64 -2.14
N ASN A 26 21.91 -6.71 -1.34
CA ASN A 26 22.24 -7.86 -0.49
C ASN A 26 21.49 -7.86 0.86
N THR A 27 20.57 -6.92 1.11
CA THR A 27 19.72 -6.94 2.30
C THR A 27 18.87 -8.21 2.29
N GLU A 28 19.05 -9.04 3.32
CA GLU A 28 18.53 -10.42 3.39
C GLU A 28 16.99 -10.48 3.29
N SER A 29 16.29 -9.44 3.74
CA SER A 29 14.85 -9.31 3.57
C SER A 29 14.38 -7.86 3.73
N VAL A 30 13.43 -7.46 2.88
CA VAL A 30 12.65 -6.23 3.04
C VAL A 30 11.23 -6.65 3.41
N GLU A 31 10.76 -6.22 4.57
CA GLU A 31 9.41 -6.48 5.03
C GLU A 31 8.53 -5.25 4.77
N LEU A 32 7.47 -5.47 4.01
CA LEU A 32 6.49 -4.43 3.69
C LEU A 32 5.23 -4.67 4.50
N THR A 33 4.73 -3.64 5.16
CA THR A 33 3.48 -3.68 5.93
C THR A 33 2.64 -2.45 5.64
N TYR A 34 1.31 -2.63 5.51
CA TYR A 34 0.36 -1.53 5.48
C TYR A 34 -0.63 -1.61 6.63
N SER A 35 -1.09 -0.45 7.10
CA SER A 35 -2.09 -0.35 8.17
C SER A 35 -3.30 0.42 7.67
N LEU A 36 -4.50 -0.08 7.95
CA LEU A 36 -5.76 0.54 7.56
C LEU A 36 -6.28 1.50 8.64
N GLN A 37 -5.40 2.23 9.33
CA GLN A 37 -5.74 2.98 10.54
C GLN A 37 -6.88 4.00 10.35
N GLN A 38 -7.06 4.54 9.14
CA GLN A 38 -8.14 5.48 8.83
C GLN A 38 -9.52 4.80 8.70
N MET A 39 -9.57 3.53 8.29
CA MET A 39 -10.82 2.78 8.11
C MET A 39 -11.09 1.82 9.28
N ALA A 40 -10.05 1.25 9.86
CA ALA A 40 -10.12 0.24 10.90
C ALA A 40 -8.86 0.29 11.78
N PRO A 41 -8.80 1.23 12.74
CA PRO A 41 -7.65 1.44 13.62
C PRO A 41 -7.34 0.25 14.54
N ASP A 42 -8.33 -0.58 14.85
CA ASP A 42 -8.17 -1.80 15.63
C ASP A 42 -7.57 -2.97 14.84
N LEU A 43 -7.46 -2.88 13.51
CA LEU A 43 -6.87 -3.95 12.73
C LEU A 43 -5.34 -3.92 12.81
N PRO A 44 -4.69 -5.08 13.01
CA PRO A 44 -3.24 -5.15 12.98
C PRO A 44 -2.70 -4.80 11.59
N PRO A 45 -1.44 -4.32 11.50
CA PRO A 45 -0.75 -4.15 10.23
C PRO A 45 -0.74 -5.46 9.42
N ILE A 46 -0.94 -5.36 8.12
CA ILE A 46 -0.95 -6.50 7.22
C ILE A 46 0.38 -6.51 6.44
N HIS A 47 1.08 -7.64 6.48
CA HIS A 47 2.30 -7.85 5.72
C HIS A 47 1.97 -8.07 4.24
N VAL A 48 2.74 -7.45 3.36
CA VAL A 48 2.71 -7.64 1.91
C VAL A 48 3.84 -8.57 1.55
N THR A 49 3.50 -9.80 1.17
CA THR A 49 4.46 -10.84 0.79
C THR A 49 4.18 -11.41 -0.61
N SER A 50 3.15 -10.91 -1.30
CA SER A 50 2.70 -11.42 -2.61
C SER A 50 1.96 -10.35 -3.42
N ASP A 51 2.02 -10.46 -4.75
CA ASP A 51 1.28 -9.62 -5.69
C ASP A 51 -0.22 -9.61 -5.43
N ARG A 52 -0.78 -10.72 -4.94
CA ARG A 52 -2.20 -10.78 -4.58
C ARG A 52 -2.54 -9.78 -3.48
N GLN A 53 -1.65 -9.63 -2.49
CA GLN A 53 -1.85 -8.68 -1.39
C GLN A 53 -1.63 -7.24 -1.86
N VAL A 54 -0.72 -7.01 -2.82
CA VAL A 54 -0.56 -5.70 -3.48
C VAL A 54 -1.84 -5.29 -4.20
N ARG A 55 -2.45 -6.21 -4.96
CA ARG A 55 -3.74 -5.95 -5.64
C ARG A 55 -4.85 -5.64 -4.65
N ASN A 56 -4.99 -6.44 -3.58
CA ASN A 56 -5.97 -6.16 -2.54
C ASN A 56 -5.76 -4.75 -1.92
N LEU A 57 -4.51 -4.37 -1.65
CA LEU A 57 -4.18 -3.04 -1.14
C LEU A 57 -4.62 -1.94 -2.11
N LEU A 58 -4.30 -2.08 -3.41
CA LEU A 58 -4.69 -1.16 -4.47
C LEU A 58 -6.22 -1.00 -4.59
N GLU A 59 -6.97 -2.10 -4.46
CA GLU A 59 -8.43 -2.09 -4.49
C GLU A 59 -9.02 -1.35 -3.26
N ILE A 60 -8.42 -1.56 -2.08
CA ILE A 60 -8.83 -0.87 -0.84
C ILE A 60 -8.58 0.64 -0.95
N THR A 61 -7.41 1.07 -1.41
CA THR A 61 -7.11 2.50 -1.57
C THR A 61 -7.98 3.17 -2.63
N LYS A 62 -8.25 2.50 -3.78
CA LYS A 62 -9.21 3.00 -4.77
C LYS A 62 -10.59 3.22 -4.17
N THR A 63 -11.08 2.24 -3.42
CA THR A 63 -12.40 2.33 -2.79
C THR A 63 -12.44 3.45 -1.74
N HIS A 64 -11.39 3.63 -0.95
CA HIS A 64 -11.31 4.71 0.03
C HIS A 64 -11.24 6.10 -0.63
N GLU A 65 -10.47 6.26 -1.70
CA GLU A 65 -10.41 7.53 -2.44
C GLU A 65 -11.75 7.87 -3.08
N MET A 66 -12.43 6.87 -3.67
CA MET A 66 -13.78 7.02 -4.21
C MET A 66 -14.79 7.39 -3.11
N MET A 67 -14.75 6.72 -1.94
CA MET A 67 -15.60 7.07 -0.80
C MET A 67 -15.33 8.49 -0.30
N ARG A 68 -14.06 8.92 -0.25
CA ARG A 68 -13.68 10.28 0.14
C ARG A 68 -14.20 11.33 -0.85
N GLN A 69 -14.13 11.05 -2.16
CA GLN A 69 -14.69 11.91 -3.20
C GLN A 69 -16.22 11.97 -3.13
N LEU A 70 -16.90 10.84 -2.93
CA LEU A 70 -18.36 10.82 -2.75
C LEU A 70 -18.78 11.62 -1.52
N HIS A 71 -18.12 11.45 -0.38
CA HIS A 71 -18.42 12.24 0.82
C HIS A 71 -18.19 13.74 0.60
N ALA A 72 -17.19 14.13 -0.21
CA ALA A 72 -16.97 15.53 -0.58
C ALA A 72 -18.02 16.08 -1.56
N VAL A 73 -18.61 15.25 -2.42
CA VAL A 73 -19.65 15.65 -3.38
C VAL A 73 -21.04 15.73 -2.74
N TYR A 74 -21.31 14.89 -1.73
CA TYR A 74 -22.61 14.82 -1.05
C TYR A 74 -22.62 15.52 0.32
N GLY A 75 -21.51 16.14 0.70
CA GLY A 75 -21.33 16.89 1.94
C GLY A 75 -21.30 18.40 1.71
N GLU A 76 -22.31 18.96 1.05
CA GLU A 76 -22.66 20.39 1.06
C GLU A 76 -24.19 20.56 1.18
#